data_AF-A0A9D2RYL6-F1
#
_entry.id   AF-A0A9D2RYL6-F1
#
_cell.length_a   1.000
_cell.length_b   1.000
_cell.length_c   1.000
_cell.angle_alpha   90.00
_cell.angle_beta   90.00
_cell.angle_gamma   90.00
#
_symmetry.space_group_name_H-M   'P 1'
#
loop_
_entity.id
_entity.type
_entity.pdbx_description
1 polymer ?
#
loop_
_entity_poly.entity_id
_entity_poly.type
_entity_poly.pdbx_seq_one_letter_code
_entity_poly.pdbx_strand_id
1 'polypeptide(L)'
;MDTYTTQQCAQYYDEVLTFSDSTYEENLVQLGYIDLDDPASISLYAASFEDKDVIEQAIADYNETKDDLEQIQYTDYIGLMLSSITTIINAITYVLIAFVAVSLVVSSIMIGVITLISVQERTKEIGILRAIGASKRNVSSMFNAETVIIGFTSGALGVLITWVLCIPINAILHHLTGIQTLSAFLPLPTALVLVLISTALTLFSGIIPSRSAAKKDPVVALRTE
;
A
#
# COMPACT_ATOMS: atom_id res chain seq x y z
N MET A 1 -81.95 -6.69 23.00
CA MET A 1 -80.88 -6.32 22.05
C MET A 1 -81.01 -4.83 21.84
N ASP A 2 -80.24 -4.07 22.61
CA ASP A 2 -80.31 -2.60 22.58
C ASP A 2 -79.90 -2.11 21.19
N THR A 3 -80.85 -1.47 20.52
CA THR A 3 -80.67 -0.93 19.19
C THR A 3 -79.97 0.42 19.36
N TYR A 4 -78.73 0.54 18.88
CA TYR A 4 -78.00 1.80 18.94
C TYR A 4 -78.84 2.92 18.32
N THR A 5 -78.90 4.06 19.01
CA THR A 5 -79.60 5.23 18.49
C THR A 5 -78.88 5.77 17.26
N THR A 6 -79.60 6.38 16.32
CA THR A 6 -79.02 6.91 15.07
C THR A 6 -77.84 7.87 15.33
N GLN A 7 -77.88 8.61 16.43
CA GLN A 7 -76.80 9.50 16.87
C GLN A 7 -75.54 8.73 17.33
N GLN A 8 -75.72 7.61 18.03
CA GLN A 8 -74.60 6.74 18.43
C GLN A 8 -74.00 6.01 17.21
N CYS A 9 -74.82 5.61 16.24
CA CYS A 9 -74.33 5.06 14.98
C CYS A 9 -73.55 6.10 14.15
N ALA A 10 -73.97 7.37 14.15
CA ALA A 10 -73.27 8.43 13.45
C ALA A 10 -71.92 8.77 14.11
N GLN A 11 -71.84 8.80 15.43
CA GLN A 11 -70.57 8.97 16.14
C GLN A 11 -69.62 7.79 15.91
N TYR A 12 -70.16 6.56 15.90
CA TYR A 12 -69.37 5.37 15.58
C TYR A 12 -68.86 5.41 14.12
N TYR A 13 -69.65 5.94 13.19
CA TYR A 13 -69.25 6.12 11.80
C TYR A 13 -68.05 7.08 11.68
N ASP A 14 -68.09 8.24 12.34
CA ASP A 14 -67.01 9.23 12.29
C ASP A 14 -65.75 8.81 13.08
N GLU A 15 -65.89 8.06 14.18
CA GLU A 15 -64.76 7.65 15.03
C GLU A 15 -64.03 6.41 14.48
N VAL A 16 -64.74 5.52 13.77
CA VAL A 16 -64.18 4.24 13.29
C VAL A 16 -63.76 4.29 11.83
N LEU A 17 -64.37 5.14 11.00
CA LEU A 17 -63.97 5.30 9.60
C LEU A 17 -62.93 6.41 9.45
N THR A 18 -61.71 6.12 9.86
CA THR A 18 -60.53 6.85 9.39
C THR A 18 -60.27 6.46 7.94
N PHE A 19 -60.59 7.36 7.02
CA PHE A 19 -60.17 7.22 5.62
C PHE A 19 -58.66 7.40 5.55
N SER A 20 -57.97 6.53 4.81
CA SER A 20 -56.54 6.70 4.56
C SER A 20 -56.34 8.00 3.78
N ASP A 21 -55.39 8.83 4.20
CA ASP A 21 -54.96 10.02 3.45
C ASP A 21 -54.24 9.67 2.13
N SER A 22 -53.93 8.39 1.92
CA SER A 22 -53.19 7.94 0.74
C SER A 22 -54.01 8.04 -0.54
N THR A 23 -53.40 8.66 -1.55
CA THR A 23 -53.96 8.79 -2.89
C THR A 23 -53.97 7.45 -3.65
N TYR A 24 -54.77 7.36 -4.72
CA TYR A 24 -54.84 6.16 -5.57
C TYR A 24 -53.46 5.77 -6.11
N GLU A 25 -52.67 6.75 -6.55
CA GLU A 25 -51.32 6.56 -7.09
C GLU A 25 -50.34 6.08 -6.01
N GLU A 26 -50.36 6.66 -4.80
CA GLU A 26 -49.54 6.19 -3.69
C GLU A 26 -49.86 4.74 -3.29
N ASN A 27 -51.14 4.36 -3.30
CA ASN A 27 -51.55 2.99 -3.04
C ASN A 27 -51.08 2.03 -4.15
N LEU A 28 -51.10 2.46 -5.41
CA LEU A 28 -50.58 1.66 -6.52
C LEU A 28 -49.07 1.44 -6.38
N VAL A 29 -48.31 2.48 -6.08
CA VAL A 29 -46.87 2.38 -5.84
C VAL A 29 -46.58 1.45 -4.65
N GLN A 30 -47.33 1.57 -3.55
CA GLN A 30 -47.18 0.70 -2.37
C GLN A 30 -47.52 -0.77 -2.65
N LEU A 31 -48.44 -1.02 -3.57
CA LEU A 31 -48.82 -2.36 -4.04
C LEU A 31 -47.87 -2.93 -5.10
N GLY A 32 -46.82 -2.20 -5.46
CA GLY A 32 -45.81 -2.65 -6.43
C GLY A 32 -46.27 -2.52 -7.88
N TYR A 33 -47.19 -1.58 -8.18
CA TYR A 33 -47.50 -1.20 -9.56
C TYR A 33 -46.26 -0.57 -10.22
N ILE A 34 -45.95 -1.01 -11.43
CA ILE A 34 -44.78 -0.57 -12.19
C ILE A 34 -45.28 0.18 -13.41
N ASP A 35 -44.97 1.46 -13.49
CA ASP A 35 -45.13 2.25 -14.71
C ASP A 35 -43.85 2.16 -15.56
N LEU A 36 -44.00 2.00 -16.87
CA LEU A 36 -42.88 2.02 -17.80
C LEU A 36 -42.38 3.44 -18.06
N ASP A 37 -43.25 4.44 -17.86
CA ASP A 37 -42.90 5.86 -18.02
C ASP A 37 -42.23 6.44 -16.75
N ASP A 38 -42.35 5.75 -15.59
CA ASP A 38 -41.71 6.11 -14.32
C ASP A 38 -41.03 4.88 -13.65
N PRO A 39 -39.83 4.51 -14.11
CA PRO A 39 -39.15 3.31 -13.62
C PRO A 39 -38.57 3.50 -12.22
N ALA A 40 -38.81 2.52 -11.34
CA ALA A 40 -38.25 2.53 -9.98
C ALA A 40 -36.70 2.48 -9.92
N SER A 41 -36.03 1.96 -10.96
CA SER A 41 -34.58 2.03 -11.09
C SER A 41 -34.15 1.91 -12.56
N ILE A 42 -32.98 2.46 -12.88
CA ILE A 42 -32.38 2.42 -14.21
C ILE A 42 -31.02 1.71 -14.11
N SER A 43 -30.84 0.65 -14.89
CA SER A 43 -29.56 -0.07 -14.99
C SER A 43 -28.74 0.49 -16.15
N LEU A 44 -27.60 1.10 -15.84
CA LEU A 44 -26.65 1.59 -16.83
C LEU A 44 -25.52 0.58 -17.02
N TYR A 45 -25.15 0.33 -18.28
CA TYR A 45 -24.06 -0.58 -18.65
C TYR A 45 -23.05 0.20 -19.49
N ALA A 46 -21.88 0.47 -18.90
CA ALA A 46 -20.77 1.11 -19.60
C ALA A 46 -20.02 0.10 -20.48
N ALA A 47 -19.57 0.53 -21.66
CA ALA A 47 -18.80 -0.31 -22.57
C ALA A 47 -17.32 -0.43 -22.16
N SER A 48 -16.80 0.58 -21.45
CA SER A 48 -15.43 0.64 -20.94
C SER A 48 -15.38 1.21 -19.52
N PHE A 49 -14.20 1.14 -18.88
CA PHE A 49 -13.99 1.77 -17.57
C PHE A 49 -14.01 3.30 -17.68
N GLU A 50 -13.48 3.84 -18.77
CA GLU A 50 -13.51 5.28 -19.05
C GLU A 50 -14.95 5.79 -19.23
N ASP A 51 -15.81 5.03 -19.92
CA ASP A 51 -17.22 5.41 -20.10
C ASP A 51 -17.99 5.40 -18.77
N LYS A 52 -17.61 4.49 -17.86
CA LYS A 52 -18.18 4.43 -16.51
C LYS A 52 -17.82 5.68 -15.70
N ASP A 53 -16.57 6.12 -15.76
CA ASP A 53 -16.12 7.34 -15.07
C ASP A 53 -16.88 8.59 -15.59
N VAL A 54 -17.18 8.65 -16.89
CA VAL A 54 -18.01 9.72 -17.48
C VAL A 54 -19.43 9.72 -16.91
N ILE A 55 -20.03 8.53 -16.73
CA ILE A 55 -21.37 8.41 -16.13
C ILE A 55 -21.34 8.88 -14.66
N GLU A 56 -20.35 8.44 -13.88
CA GLU A 56 -20.20 8.86 -12.48
C GLU A 56 -20.02 10.37 -12.37
N GLN A 57 -19.22 10.96 -13.25
CA GLN A 57 -19.02 12.41 -13.29
C GLN A 57 -20.29 13.17 -13.67
N ALA A 58 -21.05 12.69 -14.67
CA ALA A 58 -22.31 13.31 -15.05
C ALA A 58 -23.36 13.26 -13.92
N ILE A 59 -23.41 12.15 -13.16
CA ILE A 59 -24.28 12.04 -11.97
C ILE A 59 -23.81 13.00 -10.87
N ALA A 60 -22.50 13.11 -10.63
CA ALA A 60 -21.95 14.02 -9.64
C ALA A 60 -22.26 15.49 -9.97
N ASP A 61 -22.07 15.89 -11.23
CA ASP A 61 -22.37 17.25 -11.72
C ASP A 61 -23.87 17.58 -11.60
N TYR A 62 -24.75 16.61 -11.89
CA TYR A 62 -26.20 16.77 -11.68
C TYR A 62 -26.51 16.96 -10.19
N ASN A 63 -25.96 16.09 -9.33
CA ASN A 63 -26.22 16.09 -7.88
C ASN A 63 -25.71 17.35 -7.17
N GLU A 64 -24.65 18.00 -7.67
CA GLU A 64 -24.10 19.23 -7.07
C GLU A 64 -25.14 20.37 -7.01
N THR A 65 -26.05 20.41 -7.98
CA THR A 65 -27.07 21.47 -8.10
C THR A 65 -28.41 21.12 -7.47
N LYS A 66 -28.52 19.95 -6.83
CA LYS A 66 -29.77 19.37 -6.37
C LYS A 66 -29.79 19.17 -4.86
N ASP A 67 -30.97 19.42 -4.27
CA ASP A 67 -31.22 19.11 -2.87
C ASP A 67 -31.13 17.61 -2.61
N ASP A 68 -30.78 17.21 -1.39
CA ASP A 68 -30.50 15.81 -1.02
C ASP A 68 -31.60 14.80 -1.41
N LEU A 69 -32.86 15.23 -1.46
CA LEU A 69 -34.01 14.40 -1.84
C LEU A 69 -34.17 14.22 -3.36
N GLU A 70 -33.57 15.09 -4.16
CA GLU A 70 -33.59 15.03 -5.64
C GLU A 70 -32.28 14.48 -6.23
N GLN A 71 -31.31 14.14 -5.38
CA GLN A 71 -30.04 13.56 -5.81
C GLN A 71 -30.24 12.13 -6.33
N ILE A 72 -29.56 11.82 -7.43
CA ILE A 72 -29.49 10.49 -8.00
C ILE A 72 -28.62 9.63 -7.08
N GLN A 73 -29.23 8.61 -6.50
CA GLN A 73 -28.54 7.56 -5.77
C GLN A 73 -28.23 6.39 -6.71
N TYR A 74 -26.99 5.93 -6.71
CA TYR A 74 -26.56 4.84 -7.57
C TYR A 74 -25.66 3.85 -6.82
N THR A 75 -25.58 2.63 -7.35
CA THR A 75 -24.68 1.58 -6.84
C THR A 75 -23.78 1.10 -7.97
N ASP A 76 -22.48 1.32 -7.81
CA ASP A 76 -21.47 0.84 -8.75
C ASP A 76 -20.99 -0.57 -8.37
N TYR A 77 -21.61 -1.57 -8.97
CA TYR A 77 -21.24 -2.97 -8.73
C TYR A 77 -19.81 -3.32 -9.17
N ILE A 78 -19.31 -2.70 -10.26
CA ILE A 78 -17.98 -3.00 -10.78
C ILE A 78 -16.91 -2.34 -9.90
N GLY A 79 -17.10 -1.10 -9.47
CA GLY A 79 -16.17 -0.46 -8.53
C GLY A 79 -16.20 -1.08 -7.15
N LEU A 80 -17.35 -1.56 -6.65
CA LEU A 80 -17.38 -2.34 -5.41
C LEU A 80 -16.54 -3.63 -5.51
N MET A 81 -16.64 -4.34 -6.64
CA MET A 81 -15.82 -5.52 -6.91
C MET A 81 -14.32 -5.17 -7.04
N LEU A 82 -13.98 -4.16 -7.84
CA LEU A 82 -12.59 -3.72 -8.04
C LEU A 82 -11.97 -3.15 -6.77
N SER A 83 -12.73 -2.42 -5.96
CA SER A 83 -12.31 -1.91 -4.66
C SER A 83 -11.98 -3.05 -3.70
N SER A 84 -12.80 -4.10 -3.68
CA SER A 84 -12.54 -5.31 -2.88
C SER A 84 -11.25 -6.01 -3.33
N ILE A 85 -11.04 -6.18 -4.64
CA ILE A 85 -9.81 -6.75 -5.21
C ILE A 85 -8.59 -5.89 -4.86
N THR A 86 -8.69 -4.58 -5.04
CA THR A 86 -7.61 -3.62 -4.74
C THR A 86 -7.27 -3.63 -3.25
N THR A 87 -8.26 -3.74 -2.37
CA THR A 87 -8.06 -3.85 -0.93
C THR A 87 -7.27 -5.12 -0.57
N ILE A 88 -7.61 -6.27 -1.18
CA ILE A 88 -6.89 -7.53 -0.96
C ILE A 88 -5.44 -7.42 -1.47
N ILE A 89 -5.23 -6.88 -2.68
CA ILE A 89 -3.89 -6.67 -3.24
C ILE A 89 -3.06 -5.76 -2.34
N ASN A 90 -3.64 -4.67 -1.85
CA ASN A 90 -2.96 -3.74 -0.94
C ASN A 90 -2.62 -4.40 0.39
N ALA A 91 -3.53 -5.19 0.97
CA ALA A 91 -3.27 -5.93 2.20
C ALA A 91 -2.07 -6.88 2.05
N ILE A 92 -2.03 -7.67 0.97
CA ILE A 92 -0.91 -8.57 0.67
C ILE A 92 0.38 -7.76 0.47
N THR A 93 0.31 -6.66 -0.28
CA THR A 93 1.44 -5.76 -0.54
C THR A 93 2.02 -5.22 0.76
N TYR A 94 1.19 -4.74 1.68
CA TYR A 94 1.66 -4.23 2.98
C TYR A 94 2.28 -5.32 3.85
N VAL A 95 1.73 -6.54 3.85
CA VAL A 95 2.33 -7.68 4.56
C VAL A 95 3.71 -7.99 4.00
N LEU A 96 3.86 -8.05 2.67
CA LEU A 96 5.16 -8.29 2.03
C LEU A 96 6.17 -7.17 2.33
N ILE A 97 5.74 -5.91 2.30
CA ILE A 97 6.58 -4.77 2.68
C ILE A 97 7.03 -4.88 4.14
N ALA A 98 6.16 -5.30 5.05
CA ALA A 98 6.52 -5.50 6.45
C ALA A 98 7.59 -6.61 6.60
N PHE A 99 7.46 -7.73 5.88
CA PHE A 99 8.47 -8.79 5.87
C PHE A 99 9.83 -8.30 5.35
N VAL A 100 9.82 -7.52 4.27
CA VAL A 100 11.05 -6.93 3.70
C VAL A 100 11.68 -5.96 4.69
N ALA A 101 10.88 -5.10 5.34
CA ALA A 101 11.38 -4.14 6.33
C ALA A 101 12.06 -4.83 7.52
N VAL A 102 11.43 -5.86 8.09
CA VAL A 102 12.04 -6.66 9.17
C VAL A 102 13.33 -7.33 8.70
N SER A 103 13.32 -7.95 7.52
CA SER A 103 14.49 -8.61 6.95
C SER A 103 15.66 -7.63 6.74
N LEU A 104 15.35 -6.41 6.34
CA LEU A 104 16.32 -5.34 6.13
C LEU A 104 16.94 -4.86 7.45
N VAL A 105 16.14 -4.73 8.51
CA VAL A 105 16.65 -4.43 9.86
C VAL A 105 17.58 -5.54 10.37
N VAL A 106 17.16 -6.80 10.26
CA VAL A 106 17.97 -7.96 10.68
C VAL A 106 19.30 -8.00 9.90
N SER A 107 19.23 -7.79 8.58
CA SER A 107 20.42 -7.73 7.72
C SER A 107 21.36 -6.59 8.09
N SER A 108 20.82 -5.41 8.39
CA SER A 108 21.58 -4.24 8.85
C SER A 108 22.34 -4.52 10.16
N ILE A 109 21.71 -5.17 11.13
CA ILE A 109 22.36 -5.58 12.38
C ILE A 109 23.49 -6.57 12.09
N MET A 110 23.24 -7.55 11.21
CA MET A 110 24.23 -8.57 10.85
C MET A 110 25.47 -7.97 10.17
N ILE A 111 25.29 -7.00 9.27
CA ILE A 111 26.40 -6.23 8.68
C ILE A 111 27.20 -5.51 9.77
N GLY A 112 26.53 -4.89 10.74
CA GLY A 112 27.18 -4.24 11.89
C GLY A 112 28.01 -5.19 12.75
N VAL A 113 27.52 -6.41 12.98
CA VAL A 113 28.25 -7.44 13.74
C VAL A 113 29.47 -7.93 12.97
N ILE A 114 29.33 -8.22 11.67
CA ILE A 114 30.44 -8.69 10.82
C ILE A 114 31.55 -7.64 10.75
N THR A 115 31.19 -6.36 10.54
CA THR A 115 32.16 -5.26 10.51
C THR A 115 32.84 -5.05 11.87
N LEU A 116 32.12 -5.26 12.99
CA LEU A 116 32.72 -5.25 14.32
C LEU A 116 33.76 -6.36 14.51
N ILE A 117 33.45 -7.59 14.09
CA ILE A 117 34.36 -8.73 14.17
C ILE A 117 35.61 -8.47 13.32
N SER A 118 35.43 -8.02 12.07
CA SER A 118 36.53 -7.72 11.15
C SER A 118 37.53 -6.70 11.72
N VAL A 119 37.02 -5.65 12.39
CA VAL A 119 37.85 -4.66 13.07
C VAL A 119 38.65 -5.30 14.23
N GLN A 120 38.03 -6.20 14.99
CA GLN A 120 38.69 -6.84 16.12
C GLN A 120 39.81 -7.78 15.67
N GLU A 121 39.58 -8.55 14.61
CA GLU A 121 40.58 -9.45 14.03
C GLU A 121 41.79 -8.68 13.48
N ARG A 122 41.55 -7.53 12.84
CA ARG A 122 42.61 -6.65 12.28
C ARG A 122 43.19 -5.64 13.29
N THR A 123 43.02 -5.85 14.61
CA THR A 123 43.47 -4.88 15.63
C THR A 123 44.98 -4.59 15.57
N LYS A 124 45.83 -5.60 15.30
CA LYS A 124 47.30 -5.41 15.17
C LYS A 124 47.66 -4.52 13.98
N GLU A 125 47.01 -4.70 12.84
CA GLU A 125 47.22 -3.87 11.64
C GLU A 125 46.85 -2.41 11.90
N ILE A 126 45.72 -2.17 12.58
CA ILE A 126 45.28 -0.82 12.99
C ILE A 126 46.30 -0.19 13.95
N GLY A 127 46.84 -0.97 14.88
CA GLY A 127 47.90 -0.53 15.81
C GLY A 127 49.16 -0.05 15.10
N ILE A 128 49.62 -0.80 14.09
CA ILE A 128 50.76 -0.44 13.24
C ILE A 128 50.46 0.83 12.43
N LEU A 129 49.29 0.91 11.79
CA LEU A 129 48.86 2.09 11.04
C LEU A 129 48.85 3.36 11.91
N ARG A 130 48.35 3.24 13.15
CA ARG A 130 48.34 4.36 14.10
C ARG A 130 49.73 4.72 14.63
N ALA A 131 50.64 3.76 14.77
CA ALA A 131 52.02 4.01 15.19
C ALA A 131 52.84 4.75 14.10
N ILE A 132 52.52 4.52 12.83
CA ILE A 132 53.12 5.23 11.68
C ILE A 132 52.53 6.64 11.50
N GLY A 133 51.48 7.00 12.25
CA GLY A 133 50.92 8.37 12.28
C GLY A 133 49.53 8.52 11.66
N ALA A 134 48.83 7.41 11.33
CA ALA A 134 47.46 7.51 10.83
C ALA A 134 46.52 8.09 11.89
N SER A 135 45.78 9.13 11.52
CA SER A 135 44.79 9.74 12.41
C SER A 135 43.61 8.79 12.66
N LYS A 136 42.92 8.96 13.80
CA LYS A 136 41.69 8.21 14.13
C LYS A 136 40.63 8.33 13.01
N ARG A 137 40.60 9.48 12.32
CA ARG A 137 39.67 9.75 11.22
C ARG A 137 40.05 8.99 9.95
N ASN A 138 41.34 8.81 9.68
CA ASN A 138 41.80 8.04 8.52
C ASN A 138 41.43 6.56 8.68
N VAL A 139 41.63 6.00 9.88
CA VAL A 139 41.23 4.63 10.21
C VAL A 139 39.71 4.47 10.08
N SER A 140 38.92 5.38 10.66
CA SER A 140 37.46 5.32 10.53
C SER A 140 36.97 5.50 9.09
N SER A 141 37.64 6.31 8.28
CA SER A 141 37.23 6.55 6.88
C SER A 141 37.53 5.36 5.99
N MET A 142 38.60 4.62 6.27
CA MET A 142 38.92 3.36 5.58
C MET A 142 37.81 2.33 5.78
N PHE A 143 37.37 2.11 7.02
CA PHE A 143 36.28 1.18 7.32
C PHE A 143 34.92 1.66 6.77
N ASN A 144 34.66 2.97 6.82
CA ASN A 144 33.47 3.52 6.17
C ASN A 144 33.51 3.28 4.65
N ALA A 145 34.68 3.43 4.00
CA ALA A 145 34.83 3.16 2.57
C ALA A 145 34.61 1.67 2.24
N GLU A 146 35.14 0.75 3.05
CA GLU A 146 34.87 -0.70 2.93
C GLU A 146 33.37 -0.97 2.99
N THR A 147 32.67 -0.35 3.94
CA THR A 147 31.21 -0.47 4.10
C THR A 147 30.44 0.10 2.90
N VAL A 148 30.86 1.24 2.35
CA VAL A 148 30.25 1.84 1.15
C VAL A 148 30.42 0.92 -0.06
N ILE A 149 31.61 0.34 -0.25
CA ILE A 149 31.88 -0.57 -1.38
C ILE A 149 30.99 -1.82 -1.26
N ILE A 150 30.87 -2.38 -0.06
CA ILE A 150 29.98 -3.53 0.19
C ILE A 150 28.51 -3.17 -0.09
N GLY A 151 28.05 -2.01 0.38
CA GLY A 151 26.68 -1.54 0.15
C GLY A 151 26.37 -1.29 -1.33
N PHE A 152 27.29 -0.64 -2.04
CA PHE A 152 27.14 -0.36 -3.46
C PHE A 152 27.15 -1.64 -4.30
N THR A 153 28.09 -2.54 -4.05
CA THR A 153 28.23 -3.80 -4.80
C THR A 153 27.04 -4.74 -4.54
N SER A 154 26.60 -4.86 -3.29
CA SER A 154 25.41 -5.65 -2.95
C SER A 154 24.13 -5.07 -3.55
N GLY A 155 23.95 -3.74 -3.48
CA GLY A 155 22.82 -3.05 -4.12
C GLY A 155 22.80 -3.26 -5.65
N ALA A 156 23.95 -3.07 -6.30
CA ALA A 156 24.09 -3.27 -7.74
C ALA A 156 23.81 -4.72 -8.16
N LEU A 157 24.34 -5.69 -7.40
CA LEU A 157 24.06 -7.11 -7.62
C LEU A 157 22.59 -7.45 -7.40
N GLY A 158 21.95 -6.87 -6.37
CA GLY A 158 20.53 -7.04 -6.12
C GLY A 158 19.66 -6.61 -7.32
N VAL A 159 19.92 -5.41 -7.85
CA VAL A 159 19.24 -4.90 -9.06
C VAL A 159 19.47 -5.81 -10.26
N LEU A 160 20.72 -6.24 -10.48
CA LEU A 160 21.05 -7.13 -11.60
C LEU A 160 20.29 -8.46 -11.50
N ILE A 161 20.27 -9.06 -10.31
CA ILE A 161 19.51 -10.28 -10.04
C ILE A 161 18.02 -10.07 -10.29
N THR A 162 17.45 -8.93 -9.86
CA THR A 162 16.05 -8.60 -10.14
C THR A 162 15.76 -8.54 -11.64
N TRP A 163 16.60 -7.88 -12.44
CA TRP A 163 16.41 -7.85 -13.89
C TRP A 163 16.50 -9.23 -14.54
N VAL A 164 17.42 -10.08 -14.07
CA VAL A 164 17.51 -11.46 -14.56
C VAL A 164 16.26 -12.26 -14.20
N LEU A 165 15.73 -12.09 -12.97
CA LEU A 165 14.51 -12.74 -12.51
C LEU A 165 13.25 -12.25 -13.24
N CYS A 166 13.21 -11.00 -13.70
CA CYS A 166 12.09 -10.49 -14.49
C CYS A 166 11.84 -11.32 -15.75
N ILE A 167 12.86 -11.92 -16.37
CA ILE A 167 12.73 -12.71 -17.61
C ILE A 167 11.82 -13.95 -17.41
N PRO A 168 12.15 -14.91 -16.52
CA PRO A 168 11.30 -16.08 -16.29
C PRO A 168 9.95 -15.70 -15.68
N ILE A 169 9.90 -14.67 -14.83
CA ILE A 169 8.64 -14.19 -14.23
C ILE A 169 7.70 -13.70 -15.33
N ASN A 170 8.17 -12.88 -16.26
CA ASN A 170 7.36 -12.39 -17.38
C ASN A 170 6.93 -13.53 -18.31
N ALA A 171 7.81 -14.50 -18.58
CA ALA A 171 7.46 -15.66 -19.38
C ALA A 171 6.29 -16.46 -18.76
N ILE A 172 6.34 -16.71 -17.45
CA ILE A 172 5.26 -17.38 -16.72
C ILE A 172 4.00 -16.51 -16.73
N LEU A 173 4.13 -15.20 -16.49
CA LEU A 173 3.01 -14.27 -16.42
C LEU A 173 2.24 -14.21 -17.74
N HIS A 174 2.95 -14.10 -18.87
CA HIS A 174 2.33 -14.11 -20.19
C HIS A 174 1.66 -15.45 -20.53
N HIS A 175 2.24 -16.58 -20.08
CA HIS A 175 1.63 -17.90 -20.30
C HIS A 175 0.35 -18.10 -19.46
N LEU A 176 0.30 -17.58 -18.23
CA LEU A 176 -0.86 -17.74 -17.34
C LEU A 176 -1.99 -16.75 -17.64
N THR A 177 -1.66 -15.51 -17.99
CA THR A 177 -2.66 -14.45 -18.17
C THR A 177 -3.09 -14.24 -19.62
N GLY A 178 -2.23 -14.60 -20.60
CA GLY A 178 -2.45 -14.29 -22.01
C GLY A 178 -2.36 -12.79 -22.35
N ILE A 179 -2.07 -11.92 -21.37
CA ILE A 179 -2.01 -10.47 -21.53
C ILE A 179 -0.55 -10.06 -21.73
N GLN A 180 -0.20 -9.61 -22.94
CA GLN A 180 1.18 -9.19 -23.26
C GLN A 180 1.56 -7.85 -22.63
N THR A 181 0.59 -7.04 -22.21
CA THR A 181 0.83 -5.72 -21.60
C THR A 181 1.14 -5.78 -20.10
N LEU A 182 0.83 -6.90 -19.44
CA LEU A 182 1.14 -7.09 -18.02
C LEU A 182 2.55 -7.67 -17.89
N SER A 183 3.51 -6.84 -17.49
CA SER A 183 4.90 -7.26 -17.30
C SER A 183 5.49 -6.69 -16.01
N ALA A 184 6.25 -7.52 -15.30
CA ALA A 184 7.11 -7.12 -14.21
C ALA A 184 8.36 -6.45 -14.79
N PHE A 185 8.51 -5.15 -14.56
CA PHE A 185 9.70 -4.40 -14.94
C PHE A 185 10.20 -3.57 -13.76
N LEU A 186 11.52 -3.45 -13.65
CA LEU A 186 12.16 -2.56 -12.69
C LEU A 186 12.69 -1.32 -13.43
N PRO A 187 12.04 -0.14 -13.28
CA PRO A 187 12.49 1.09 -13.90
C PRO A 187 13.90 1.48 -13.43
N LEU A 188 14.72 2.00 -14.35
CA LEU A 188 16.07 2.50 -14.06
C LEU A 188 16.13 3.52 -12.90
N PRO A 189 15.23 4.53 -12.82
CA PRO A 189 15.24 5.47 -11.70
C PRO A 189 15.03 4.79 -10.34
N THR A 190 14.09 3.84 -10.28
CA THR A 190 13.79 3.07 -9.06
C THR A 190 14.96 2.20 -8.67
N ALA A 191 15.63 1.56 -9.63
CA ALA A 191 16.82 0.76 -9.41
C ALA A 191 17.96 1.60 -8.76
N LEU A 192 18.21 2.81 -9.26
CA LEU A 192 19.20 3.71 -8.68
C LEU A 192 18.86 4.08 -7.23
N VAL A 193 17.59 4.38 -6.95
CA VAL A 193 17.13 4.67 -5.58
C VAL A 193 17.36 3.47 -4.65
N LEU A 194 17.10 2.25 -5.10
CA LEU A 194 17.34 1.03 -4.31
C LEU A 194 18.82 0.83 -3.97
N VAL A 195 19.74 1.08 -4.92
CA VAL A 195 21.19 1.01 -4.68
C VAL A 195 21.63 2.06 -3.66
N LEU A 196 21.10 3.29 -3.76
CA LEU A 196 21.39 4.36 -2.81
C LEU A 196 20.89 4.01 -1.40
N ILE A 197 19.67 3.48 -1.29
CA ILE A 197 19.10 3.03 -0.01
C ILE A 197 19.95 1.92 0.59
N SER A 198 20.32 0.91 -0.21
CA SER A 198 21.18 -0.20 0.23
C SER A 198 22.54 0.29 0.75
N THR A 199 23.18 1.19 0.01
CA THR A 199 24.47 1.79 0.38
C THR A 199 24.34 2.61 1.67
N ALA A 200 23.29 3.42 1.79
CA ALA A 200 23.03 4.23 2.97
C ALA A 200 22.82 3.35 4.21
N LEU A 201 21.99 2.32 4.12
CA LEU A 201 21.72 1.40 5.22
C LEU A 201 22.99 0.69 5.69
N THR A 202 23.76 0.15 4.74
CA THR A 202 25.03 -0.52 5.04
C THR A 202 25.98 0.44 5.75
N LEU A 203 26.11 1.67 5.25
CA LEU A 203 26.91 2.72 5.88
C LEU A 203 26.43 3.02 7.31
N PHE A 204 25.12 3.19 7.52
CA PHE A 204 24.55 3.43 8.86
C PHE A 204 24.90 2.30 9.84
N SER A 205 24.84 1.04 9.40
CA SER A 205 25.26 -0.11 10.21
C SER A 205 26.76 -0.09 10.54
N GLY A 206 27.60 0.32 9.59
CA GLY A 206 29.06 0.32 9.74
C GLY A 206 29.64 1.50 10.54
N ILE A 207 28.90 2.59 10.75
CA ILE A 207 29.40 3.77 11.49
C ILE A 207 29.73 3.44 12.95
N ILE A 208 28.88 2.64 13.61
CA ILE A 208 29.06 2.25 15.03
C ILE A 208 30.38 1.46 15.23
N PRO A 209 30.65 0.36 14.50
CA PRO A 209 31.90 -0.39 14.64
C PRO A 209 33.12 0.41 14.17
N SER A 210 33.01 1.20 13.10
CA SER A 210 34.12 2.05 12.61
C SER A 210 34.58 3.07 13.67
N ARG A 211 33.64 3.62 14.45
CA ARG A 211 33.97 4.49 15.60
C ARG A 211 34.64 3.73 16.74
N SER A 212 34.26 2.48 16.97
CA SER A 212 34.91 1.61 17.95
C SER A 212 36.37 1.31 17.55
N ALA A 213 36.60 1.00 16.27
CA ALA A 213 37.93 0.78 15.69
C ALA A 213 38.88 1.97 15.93
N ALA A 214 38.40 3.18 15.63
CA ALA A 214 39.17 4.41 15.73
C ALA A 214 39.55 4.79 17.17
N LYS A 215 38.85 4.26 18.18
CA LYS A 215 39.10 4.53 19.60
C LYS A 215 40.07 3.54 20.25
N LYS A 216 40.41 2.42 19.60
CA LYS A 216 41.34 1.41 20.16
C LYS A 216 42.74 2.00 20.38
N ASP A 217 43.28 1.85 21.59
CA ASP A 217 44.58 2.39 21.98
C ASP A 217 45.75 1.63 21.31
N PRO A 218 46.66 2.30 20.59
CA PRO A 218 47.78 1.66 19.91
C PRO A 218 48.74 0.93 20.86
N VAL A 219 48.88 1.40 22.11
CA VAL A 219 49.78 0.77 23.09
C VAL A 219 49.22 -0.56 23.58
N VAL A 220 47.89 -0.65 23.72
CA VAL A 220 47.19 -1.89 24.08
C VAL A 220 47.19 -2.86 22.90
N ALA A 221 46.98 -2.36 21.67
CA ALA A 221 46.96 -3.18 20.46
C ALA A 221 48.29 -3.90 20.18
N LEU A 222 49.43 -3.31 20.56
CA LEU A 222 50.77 -3.91 20.40
C LEU A 222 51.21 -4.79 21.57
N ARG A 223 50.55 -4.68 22.73
CA ARG A 223 50.86 -5.46 23.95
C ARG A 223 49.97 -6.70 24.11
N THR A 224 49.00 -6.89 23.24
CA THR A 224 48.13 -8.06 23.26
C THR A 224 48.80 -9.15 22.42
N GLU A 225 49.12 -10.29 23.03
CA GLU A 225 49.75 -11.46 22.39
C GLU A 225 49.03 -11.89 21.11
#